data_AF-A0A512JD63-F1
#
_entry.id   AF-A0A512JD63-F1
#
_cell.length_a   1.000
_cell.length_b   1.000
_cell.length_c   1.000
_cell.angle_alpha   90.00
_cell.angle_beta   90.00
_cell.angle_gamma   90.00
#
_symmetry.space_group_name_H-M   'P 1'
#
loop_
_entity.id
_entity.type
_entity.pdbx_description
1 polymer ?
#
loop_
_entity_poly.entity_id
_entity_poly.type
_entity_poly.pdbx_seq_one_letter_code
_entity_poly.pdbx_strand_id
1 'polypeptide(L)'
;MNGLSAKPADFWETVASSVTSKVKPVLRQPRRARDPVIQYLRDLESVARAECPSRETVQVIASGRRLLGDRSEVGPPDSPFSRT
;
A
#
# COMPACT_ATOMS: atom_id res chain seq x y z
N MET A 1 32.72 -1.00 2.20
CA MET A 1 31.42 -0.54 1.67
C MET A 1 30.33 -1.35 2.36
N ASN A 2 29.73 -0.82 3.42
CA ASN A 2 28.75 -1.55 4.24
C ASN A 2 27.42 -1.67 3.49
N GLY A 3 27.06 -2.90 3.12
CA GLY A 3 25.72 -3.23 2.62
C GLY A 3 24.71 -3.03 3.72
N LEU A 4 23.88 -2.00 3.60
CA LEU A 4 22.72 -1.76 4.45
C LEU A 4 21.71 -2.87 4.18
N SER A 5 21.82 -3.97 4.91
CA SER A 5 20.72 -4.93 5.08
C SER A 5 19.66 -4.22 5.91
N ALA A 6 18.84 -3.39 5.27
CA ALA A 6 17.70 -2.76 5.92
C ALA A 6 16.81 -3.87 6.47
N LYS A 7 16.48 -3.82 7.76
CA LYS A 7 15.58 -4.82 8.32
C LYS A 7 14.24 -4.71 7.57
N PRO A 8 13.50 -5.81 7.38
CA PRO A 8 12.20 -5.77 6.71
C PRO A 8 11.27 -4.68 7.27
N ALA A 9 11.36 -4.40 8.58
CA ALA A 9 10.62 -3.32 9.24
C ALA A 9 10.95 -1.91 8.68
N ASP A 10 12.23 -1.58 8.53
CA ASP A 10 12.69 -0.27 8.03
C ASP A 10 12.25 -0.04 6.57
N PHE A 11 12.21 -1.12 5.78
CA PHE A 11 11.69 -1.09 4.43
C PHE A 11 10.19 -0.72 4.41
N TRP A 12 9.37 -1.40 5.20
CA TRP A 12 7.92 -1.17 5.24
C TRP A 12 7.53 0.20 5.80
N GLU A 13 8.33 0.77 6.71
CA GLU A 13 8.16 2.15 7.17
C GLU A 13 8.38 3.15 6.02
N THR A 14 9.43 2.92 5.22
CA THR A 14 9.71 3.74 4.02
C THR A 14 8.59 3.62 2.99
N VAL A 15 7.98 2.44 2.85
CA VAL A 15 6.83 2.22 1.96
C VAL A 15 5.64 3.10 2.36
N ALA A 16 5.32 3.24 3.64
CA ALA A 16 4.22 4.10 4.10
C ALA A 16 4.41 5.57 3.68
N SER A 17 5.63 6.08 3.84
CA SER A 17 6.00 7.43 3.38
C SER A 17 5.92 7.57 1.86
N SER A 18 6.39 6.55 1.12
CA SER A 18 6.34 6.52 -0.35
C SER A 18 4.91 6.52 -0.89
N VAL A 19 4.00 5.76 -0.28
CA VAL A 19 2.57 5.73 -0.63
C VAL A 19 1.96 7.13 -0.50
N THR A 20 2.22 7.82 0.60
CA THR A 20 1.72 9.18 0.83
C THR A 20 2.20 10.15 -0.26
N SER A 21 3.49 10.10 -0.59
CA SER A 21 4.10 10.92 -1.64
C SER A 21 3.55 10.63 -3.04
N LYS A 22 3.18 9.38 -3.34
CA LYS A 22 2.56 9.00 -4.63
C LYS A 22 1.08 9.37 -4.72
N VAL A 23 0.33 9.23 -3.62
CA VAL A 23 -1.12 9.50 -3.58
C VAL A 23 -1.41 10.99 -3.62
N LYS A 24 -0.70 11.79 -2.80
CA LYS A 24 -0.96 13.23 -2.65
C LYS A 24 -1.08 14.02 -3.96
N PRO A 25 -0.19 13.89 -4.96
CA PRO A 25 -0.29 14.67 -6.20
C PRO A 25 -1.46 14.24 -7.10
N VAL A 26 -1.93 12.99 -7.00
CA VAL A 26 -3.00 12.47 -7.87
C VAL A 26 -4.40 12.61 -7.28
N LEU A 27 -4.54 12.99 -5.99
CA LEU A 27 -5.84 13.18 -5.32
C LEU A 27 -6.77 14.16 -6.05
N ARG A 28 -6.21 15.19 -6.70
CA ARG A 28 -6.99 16.22 -7.42
C ARG A 28 -7.12 15.96 -8.93
N GLN A 29 -6.51 14.88 -9.42
CA GLN A 29 -6.49 14.54 -10.84
C GLN A 29 -7.79 13.82 -11.26
N PRO A 30 -8.16 13.80 -12.54
CA PRO A 30 -9.31 13.02 -13.02
C PRO A 30 -9.07 11.51 -12.84
N ARG A 31 -10.14 10.72 -12.79
CA ARG A 31 -10.09 9.27 -12.52
C ARG A 31 -9.08 8.51 -13.39
N ARG A 32 -9.05 8.78 -14.71
CA ARG A 32 -8.09 8.16 -15.65
C ARG A 32 -6.62 8.34 -15.24
N ALA A 33 -6.28 9.47 -14.63
CA ALA A 33 -4.92 9.72 -14.16
C ALA A 33 -4.62 9.05 -12.81
N ARG A 34 -5.66 8.64 -12.06
CA ARG A 34 -5.53 7.89 -10.80
C ARG A 34 -5.40 6.40 -11.04
N ASP A 35 -5.98 5.86 -12.11
CA ASP A 35 -6.04 4.42 -12.39
C ASP A 35 -4.67 3.71 -12.32
N PRO A 36 -3.56 4.25 -12.86
CA PRO A 36 -2.25 3.61 -12.72
C PRO A 36 -1.74 3.57 -11.27
N VAL A 37 -2.03 4.61 -10.48
CA VAL A 37 -1.65 4.68 -9.06
C VAL A 37 -2.51 3.73 -8.24
N ILE A 38 -3.81 3.63 -8.56
CA ILE A 38 -4.72 2.65 -7.96
C ILE A 38 -4.17 1.24 -8.19
N GLN A 39 -3.81 0.89 -9.43
CA GLN A 39 -3.27 -0.44 -9.76
C GLN A 39 -1.98 -0.72 -8.99
N TYR A 40 -1.02 0.22 -9.00
CA TYR A 40 0.22 0.11 -8.22
C TYR A 40 -0.05 -0.16 -6.74
N LEU A 41 -1.01 0.54 -6.13
CA LEU A 41 -1.36 0.34 -4.73
C LEU A 41 -2.07 -0.99 -4.47
N ARG A 42 -2.81 -1.55 -5.44
CA ARG A 42 -3.41 -2.90 -5.30
C ARG A 42 -2.33 -3.97 -5.26
N ASP A 43 -1.37 -3.89 -6.19
CA ASP A 43 -0.25 -4.82 -6.26
C ASP A 43 0.58 -4.73 -4.98
N LEU A 44 0.85 -3.49 -4.52
CA LEU A 44 1.57 -3.25 -3.27
C LEU A 44 0.81 -3.76 -2.03
N GLU A 45 -0.52 -3.58 -1.95
CA GLU A 45 -1.33 -4.12 -0.83
C GLU A 45 -1.30 -5.65 -0.82
N SER A 46 -1.33 -6.28 -2.00
CA SER A 46 -1.25 -7.74 -2.11
C SER A 46 0.07 -8.28 -1.56
N VAL A 47 1.20 -7.65 -1.91
CA VAL A 47 2.53 -8.02 -1.38
C VAL A 47 2.62 -7.71 0.13
N ALA A 48 2.15 -6.54 0.55
CA ALA A 48 2.19 -6.15 1.96
C ALA A 48 1.36 -7.09 2.85
N ARG A 49 0.22 -7.59 2.38
CA ARG A 49 -0.57 -8.58 3.13
C ARG A 49 0.14 -9.92 3.32
N ALA A 50 1.04 -10.29 2.41
CA ALA A 50 1.79 -11.54 2.48
C ALA A 50 3.08 -11.40 3.31
N GLU A 51 3.73 -10.24 3.24
CA GLU A 51 5.12 -10.07 3.68
C GLU A 51 5.33 -8.98 4.74
N CYS A 52 4.35 -8.09 4.97
CA CYS A 52 4.48 -7.01 5.93
C CYS A 52 4.00 -7.46 7.33
N PRO A 53 4.87 -7.41 8.36
CA PRO A 53 4.47 -7.68 9.73
C PRO A 53 3.63 -6.53 10.34
N SER A 54 3.61 -5.35 9.71
CA SER A 54 2.91 -4.17 10.23
C SER A 54 1.53 -4.01 9.59
N ARG A 55 0.49 -4.19 10.42
CA ARG A 55 -0.90 -3.92 10.01
C ARG A 55 -1.13 -2.45 9.69
N GLU A 56 -0.42 -1.54 10.34
CA GLU A 56 -0.50 -0.11 10.08
C GLU A 56 -0.06 0.21 8.64
N THR A 57 1.07 -0.34 8.18
CA THR A 57 1.54 -0.14 6.80
C THR A 57 0.52 -0.65 5.78
N VAL A 58 -0.07 -1.83 6.01
CA VAL A 58 -1.14 -2.38 5.15
C VAL A 58 -2.35 -1.43 5.12
N GLN A 59 -2.75 -0.88 6.26
CA GLN A 59 -3.85 0.08 6.35
C GLN A 59 -3.56 1.40 5.64
N VAL A 60 -2.33 1.91 5.69
CA VAL A 60 -1.92 3.11 4.94
C VAL A 60 -2.07 2.88 3.44
N ILE A 61 -1.63 1.73 2.92
CA ILE A 61 -1.77 1.37 1.50
C ILE A 61 -3.26 1.27 1.11
N ALA A 62 -4.04 0.52 1.89
CA ALA A 62 -5.48 0.34 1.64
C ALA A 62 -6.25 1.67 1.69
N SER A 63 -5.90 2.55 2.63
CA SER A 63 -6.49 3.89 2.74
C SER A 63 -6.11 4.77 1.55
N GLY A 64 -4.87 4.68 1.08
CA GLY A 64 -4.41 5.35 -0.15
C GLY A 64 -5.28 4.99 -1.36
N ARG A 65 -5.59 3.71 -1.58
CA ARG A 65 -6.51 3.27 -2.65
C ARG A 65 -7.90 3.85 -2.51
N ARG A 66 -8.47 3.77 -1.29
CA ARG A 66 -9.82 4.28 -0.99
C ARG A 66 -9.92 5.78 -1.26
N LEU A 67 -8.88 6.55 -0.92
CA LEU A 67 -8.82 7.99 -1.22
C LEU A 67 -8.79 8.28 -2.73
N LEU A 68 -8.20 7.40 -3.53
CA LEU A 68 -8.23 7.52 -4.99
C LEU A 68 -9.55 7.06 -5.62
N GLY A 69 -10.43 6.44 -4.82
CA GLY A 69 -11.77 6.00 -5.23
C GLY A 69 -11.91 4.50 -5.43
N ASP A 70 -10.86 3.72 -5.13
CA ASP A 70 -10.92 2.26 -5.21
C ASP A 70 -11.29 1.65 -3.86
N ARG A 71 -12.51 1.11 -3.78
CA ARG A 71 -13.06 0.46 -2.57
C ARG A 71 -13.03 -1.07 -2.67
N SER A 72 -12.50 -1.62 -3.77
CA SER A 72 -12.45 -3.06 -3.99
C SER A 72 -11.54 -3.71 -2.95
N GLU A 73 -11.90 -4.90 -2.50
CA GLU A 73 -11.01 -5.70 -1.66
C GLU A 73 -9.77 -6.16 -2.44
N VAL A 74 -8.67 -6.37 -1.72
CA VAL A 74 -7.40 -6.87 -2.25
C VAL A 74 -6.97 -8.06 -1.41
N GLY A 75 -6.64 -9.14 -2.10
CA GLY A 75 -6.24 -10.42 -1.52
C GLY A 75 -7.41 -11.40 -1.38
N PRO A 76 -7.10 -12.70 -1.19
CA PRO A 76 -8.12 -13.69 -0.87
C PRO A 76 -8.80 -13.35 0.46
N PRO A 77 -10.09 -13.70 0.64
CA PRO A 77 -10.82 -13.48 1.89
C PRO A 77 -10.13 -14.14 3.11
N ASP A 78 -9.30 -15.16 2.90
CA ASP A 78 -8.50 -15.86 3.91
C ASP A 78 -7.12 -15.22 4.22
N SER A 79 -7.01 -13.89 4.12
CA SER A 79 -5.81 -13.19 4.61
C SER A 79 -5.69 -13.38 6.14
N PRO A 80 -4.47 -13.52 6.72
CA PRO A 80 -4.28 -13.63 8.18
C PRO A 80 -4.84 -12.45 8.98
N PHE A 81 -5.23 -11.36 8.30
CA PHE A 81 -5.84 -10.17 8.86
C PHE A 81 -7.38 -10.13 8.74
N SER A 82 -8.02 -11.16 8.20
CA SER A 82 -9.48 -11.29 8.03
C SER A 82 -10.21 -11.82 9.27
N ARG A 83 -9.51 -12.05 10.39
CA ARG A 83 -10.12 -12.53 11.63
C ARG A 83 -10.30 -11.40 12.63
N THR A 84 -11.47 -10.75 12.57
CA THR A 84 -12.42 -10.46 13.69
C THR A 84 -13.46 -9.47 13.20
#